data_AF-S8CC62-F1
#
_entry.id   AF-S8CC62-F1
#
_cell.length_a   1.000
_cell.length_b   1.000
_cell.length_c   1.000
_cell.angle_alpha   90.00
_cell.angle_beta   90.00
_cell.angle_gamma   90.00
#
_symmetry.space_group_name_H-M   'P 1'
#
loop_
_entity.id
_entity.type
_entity.pdbx_description
1 polymer ?
#
loop_
_entity_poly.entity_id
_entity_poly.type
_entity_poly.pdbx_seq_one_letter_code
_entity_poly.pdbx_strand_id
1 'polypeptide(L)'
;CVISLIGDAENVDEVIVALYSVAVRLFPLRPCDVSGSVSEQFRHEFLDSEVPSEGKKTQWRKIFYRGHLFRTFSRVLLYDVACNWLACFPASARKHVYDVFFLKGSAAEVVQVMVPCLQCNRSSGQNQIAVSMNVERLIEYCFLENNMAYQVAREIAGASEYEKPNRHEQLKQIAQLMTSIPDKARLGASASF
;
A
#
# COMPACT_ATOMS: atom_id res chain seq x y z
N CYS A 1 -12.83 -13.74 -8.82
CA CYS A 1 -12.50 -12.62 -7.90
C CYS A 1 -11.30 -11.87 -8.48
N VAL A 2 -11.10 -10.57 -8.24
CA VAL A 2 -9.91 -9.87 -8.79
C VAL A 2 -8.59 -10.53 -8.35
N ILE A 3 -8.53 -11.06 -7.13
CA ILE A 3 -7.35 -11.79 -6.65
C ILE A 3 -7.10 -13.06 -7.47
N SER A 4 -8.15 -13.80 -7.84
CA SER A 4 -7.99 -14.99 -8.69
C SER A 4 -7.56 -14.60 -10.09
N LEU A 5 -8.12 -13.53 -10.66
CA LEU A 5 -7.72 -13.02 -11.98
C LEU A 5 -6.24 -12.63 -12.02
N ILE A 6 -5.70 -12.03 -10.94
CA ILE A 6 -4.27 -11.72 -10.85
C ILE A 6 -3.44 -13.00 -10.73
N GLY A 7 -3.91 -13.99 -9.97
CA GLY A 7 -3.22 -15.26 -9.78
C GLY A 7 -3.18 -16.14 -11.04
N ASP A 8 -4.22 -16.06 -11.87
CA ASP A 8 -4.39 -16.86 -13.09
C ASP A 8 -3.90 -16.11 -14.35
N ALA A 9 -3.40 -14.87 -14.22
CA ALA A 9 -3.01 -14.04 -15.36
C ALA A 9 -1.81 -14.63 -16.12
N GLU A 10 -1.89 -14.62 -17.45
CA GLU A 10 -0.81 -15.09 -18.32
C GLU A 10 0.05 -13.94 -18.86
N ASN A 11 -0.47 -12.70 -18.79
CA ASN A 11 0.21 -11.51 -19.29
C ASN A 11 -0.06 -10.28 -18.42
N VAL A 12 0.78 -9.25 -18.61
CA VAL A 12 0.73 -8.01 -17.81
C VAL A 12 -0.56 -7.21 -18.04
N ASP A 13 -1.15 -7.29 -19.24
CA ASP A 13 -2.35 -6.52 -19.56
C ASP A 13 -3.56 -7.01 -18.75
N GLU A 14 -3.70 -8.33 -18.56
CA GLU A 14 -4.72 -8.94 -17.70
C GLU A 14 -4.61 -8.46 -16.24
N VAL A 15 -3.38 -8.36 -15.72
CA VAL A 15 -3.14 -7.84 -14.36
C VAL A 15 -3.52 -6.36 -14.28
N ILE A 16 -3.14 -5.55 -15.28
CA ILE A 16 -3.48 -4.12 -15.34
C ILE A 16 -5.00 -3.93 -15.36
N VAL A 17 -5.72 -4.71 -16.17
CA VAL A 17 -7.19 -4.68 -16.28
C VAL A 17 -7.84 -5.11 -14.97
N ALA A 18 -7.37 -6.21 -14.36
CA ALA A 18 -7.89 -6.68 -13.09
C ALA A 18 -7.75 -5.60 -11.99
N LEU A 19 -6.59 -4.96 -11.91
CA LEU A 19 -6.35 -3.85 -10.99
C LEU A 19 -7.16 -2.60 -11.32
N TYR A 20 -7.30 -2.27 -12.61
CA TYR A 20 -8.12 -1.15 -13.08
C TYR A 20 -9.57 -1.29 -12.60
N SER A 21 -10.13 -2.50 -12.70
CA SER A 21 -11.52 -2.77 -12.29
C SER A 21 -11.74 -2.41 -10.82
N VAL A 22 -10.74 -2.55 -9.94
CA VAL A 22 -10.84 -2.11 -8.54
C VAL A 22 -10.55 -0.61 -8.42
N ALA A 23 -9.52 -0.12 -9.09
CA ALA A 23 -9.09 1.27 -8.99
C ALA A 23 -10.19 2.26 -9.41
N VAL A 24 -10.89 2.00 -10.52
CA VAL A 24 -11.96 2.87 -11.04
C VAL A 24 -13.15 3.00 -10.06
N ARG A 25 -13.35 1.99 -9.22
CA ARG A 25 -14.40 1.95 -8.19
C ARG A 25 -14.05 2.75 -6.94
N LEU A 26 -12.76 3.00 -6.69
CA LEU A 26 -12.28 3.66 -5.48
C LEU A 26 -11.75 5.07 -5.74
N PHE A 27 -11.28 5.35 -6.96
CA PHE A 27 -10.56 6.57 -7.31
C PHE A 27 -11.18 7.30 -8.51
N PRO A 28 -10.94 8.63 -8.64
CA PRO A 28 -11.34 9.38 -9.83
C PRO A 28 -10.38 9.07 -10.99
N LEU A 29 -10.53 7.88 -11.57
CA LEU A 29 -9.72 7.39 -12.68
C LEU A 29 -10.51 7.45 -13.98
N ARG A 30 -9.90 7.96 -15.06
CA ARG A 30 -10.52 7.95 -16.40
C ARG A 30 -9.91 6.81 -17.23
N PRO A 31 -10.70 6.13 -18.08
CA PRO A 31 -10.19 5.09 -18.98
C PRO A 31 -8.97 5.53 -19.79
N CYS A 32 -8.97 6.78 -20.29
CA CYS A 32 -7.89 7.34 -21.09
C CYS A 32 -6.55 7.49 -20.35
N ASP A 33 -6.56 7.50 -19.01
CA ASP A 33 -5.34 7.58 -18.22
C ASP A 33 -4.55 6.25 -18.27
N VAL A 34 -5.21 5.15 -18.67
CA VAL A 34 -4.64 3.79 -18.64
C VAL A 34 -4.73 3.06 -19.97
N SER A 35 -5.66 3.41 -20.87
CA SER A 35 -5.92 2.68 -22.12
C SER A 35 -4.71 2.53 -23.04
N GLY A 36 -3.77 3.48 -23.00
CA GLY A 36 -2.49 3.40 -23.74
C GLY A 36 -1.46 2.46 -23.10
N SER A 37 -1.74 1.88 -21.94
CA SER A 37 -0.86 0.98 -21.18
C SER A 37 -1.16 -0.50 -21.41
N VAL A 38 -2.14 -0.82 -22.26
CA VAL A 38 -2.51 -2.19 -22.61
C VAL A 38 -2.65 -2.35 -24.12
N SER A 39 -2.58 -3.60 -24.59
CA SER A 39 -2.87 -3.97 -25.97
C SER A 39 -4.32 -3.65 -26.35
N GLU A 40 -4.56 -3.39 -27.64
CA GLU A 40 -5.87 -2.98 -28.17
C GLU A 40 -7.01 -3.90 -27.73
N GLN A 41 -6.76 -5.21 -27.71
CA GLN A 41 -7.75 -6.23 -27.35
C GLN A 41 -8.33 -6.06 -25.94
N PHE A 42 -7.58 -5.46 -25.01
CA PHE A 42 -8.00 -5.24 -23.62
C PHE A 42 -8.64 -3.86 -23.38
N ARG A 43 -8.62 -2.95 -24.36
CA ARG A 43 -9.09 -1.56 -24.18
C ARG A 43 -10.59 -1.46 -23.92
N HIS A 44 -11.37 -2.39 -24.44
CA HIS A 44 -12.82 -2.41 -24.25
C HIS A 44 -13.21 -2.61 -22.77
N GLU A 45 -12.41 -3.37 -22.01
CA GLU A 45 -12.67 -3.63 -20.58
C GLU A 45 -12.64 -2.36 -19.72
N PHE A 46 -11.92 -1.32 -20.16
CA PHE A 46 -11.88 -0.03 -19.48
C PHE A 46 -13.15 0.79 -19.71
N LEU A 47 -13.80 0.63 -20.87
CA LEU A 47 -15.00 1.38 -21.26
C LEU A 47 -16.26 0.77 -20.66
N ASP A 48 -16.31 -0.56 -20.53
CA ASP A 48 -17.46 -1.29 -20.00
C ASP A 48 -17.52 -1.29 -18.47
N SER A 49 -16.48 -0.76 -17.81
CA SER A 49 -16.40 -0.70 -16.36
C SER A 49 -17.39 0.31 -15.78
N GLU A 50 -18.35 -0.16 -14.96
CA GLU A 50 -19.27 0.70 -14.22
C GLU A 50 -18.49 1.64 -13.29
N VAL A 51 -18.52 2.94 -13.58
CA VAL A 51 -17.89 3.98 -12.77
C VAL A 51 -18.89 4.50 -11.73
N PRO A 52 -18.67 4.27 -10.42
CA PRO A 52 -19.58 4.78 -9.39
C PRO A 52 -19.56 6.32 -9.32
N SER A 53 -20.61 6.93 -8.76
CA SER A 53 -20.58 8.35 -8.43
C SER A 53 -19.52 8.67 -7.36
N GLU A 54 -19.02 9.91 -7.31
CA GLU A 54 -17.98 10.31 -6.34
C GLU A 54 -18.39 10.09 -4.88
N GLY A 55 -19.67 10.25 -4.56
CA GLY A 55 -20.22 9.91 -3.24
C GLY A 55 -20.08 8.43 -2.91
N LYS A 56 -20.42 7.54 -3.86
CA LYS A 56 -20.25 6.08 -3.71
C LYS A 56 -18.77 5.70 -3.60
N LYS A 57 -17.90 6.28 -4.44
CA LYS A 57 -16.44 6.05 -4.36
C LYS A 57 -15.87 6.42 -3.00
N THR A 58 -16.31 7.56 -2.44
CA THR A 58 -15.88 8.00 -1.10
C THR A 58 -16.29 7.00 -0.02
N GLN A 59 -17.52 6.49 -0.08
CA GLN A 59 -18.00 5.46 0.85
C GLN A 59 -17.21 4.16 0.70
N TRP A 60 -17.03 3.69 -0.54
CA TRP A 60 -16.30 2.44 -0.82
C TRP A 60 -14.85 2.53 -0.42
N ARG A 61 -14.19 3.67 -0.65
CA ARG A 61 -12.83 3.91 -0.17
C ARG A 61 -12.74 3.81 1.36
N LYS A 62 -13.68 4.41 2.09
CA LYS A 62 -13.72 4.28 3.55
C LYS A 62 -13.86 2.82 3.99
N ILE A 63 -14.74 2.05 3.37
CA ILE A 63 -14.93 0.61 3.69
C ILE A 63 -13.67 -0.20 3.34
N PHE A 64 -13.10 0.04 2.17
CA PHE A 64 -11.92 -0.67 1.69
C PHE A 64 -10.72 -0.49 2.62
N TYR A 65 -10.43 0.74 3.07
CA TYR A 65 -9.29 1.02 3.94
C TYR A 65 -9.56 0.77 5.43
N ARG A 66 -10.79 0.92 5.95
CA ARG A 66 -11.08 0.73 7.40
C ARG A 66 -11.27 -0.75 7.81
N GLY A 67 -10.65 -1.70 7.12
CA GLY A 67 -10.85 -3.11 7.45
C GLY A 67 -9.86 -4.05 6.76
N HIS A 68 -10.12 -5.35 6.91
CA HIS A 68 -9.27 -6.42 6.38
C HIS A 68 -9.09 -6.40 4.85
N LEU A 69 -9.94 -5.69 4.10
CA LEU A 69 -9.95 -5.69 2.64
C LEU A 69 -8.65 -5.10 2.07
N PHE A 70 -8.29 -3.88 2.48
CA PHE A 70 -7.03 -3.29 2.03
C PHE A 70 -5.83 -4.12 2.47
N ARG A 71 -5.81 -4.65 3.70
CA ARG A 71 -4.70 -5.49 4.18
C ARG A 71 -4.53 -6.77 3.38
N THR A 72 -5.62 -7.43 2.99
CA THR A 72 -5.56 -8.62 2.13
C THR A 72 -5.12 -8.23 0.72
N PHE A 73 -5.72 -7.18 0.15
CA PHE A 73 -5.41 -6.75 -1.20
C PHE A 73 -3.99 -6.22 -1.34
N SER A 74 -3.47 -5.52 -0.33
CA SER A 74 -2.11 -5.00 -0.34
C SER A 74 -1.06 -6.10 -0.29
N ARG A 75 -1.35 -7.25 0.34
CA ARG A 75 -0.49 -8.44 0.25
C ARG A 75 -0.41 -8.94 -1.19
N VAL A 76 -1.54 -8.99 -1.90
CA VAL A 76 -1.55 -9.35 -3.34
C VAL A 76 -0.74 -8.33 -4.15
N LEU A 77 -0.95 -7.03 -3.92
CA LEU A 77 -0.18 -5.97 -4.60
C LEU A 77 1.32 -6.08 -4.34
N LEU A 78 1.73 -6.34 -3.10
CA LEU A 78 3.14 -6.35 -2.72
C LEU A 78 3.84 -7.66 -3.08
N TYR A 79 3.19 -8.81 -2.92
CA TYR A 79 3.85 -10.10 -3.08
C TYR A 79 3.55 -10.78 -4.42
N ASP A 80 2.35 -10.63 -4.96
CA ASP A 80 1.98 -11.25 -6.24
C ASP A 80 2.25 -10.29 -7.40
N VAL A 81 1.79 -9.04 -7.29
CA VAL A 81 1.96 -8.05 -8.37
C VAL A 81 3.38 -7.49 -8.41
N ALA A 82 3.94 -7.06 -7.27
CA ALA A 82 5.27 -6.43 -7.28
C ALA A 82 6.37 -7.41 -7.73
N CYS A 83 6.31 -8.67 -7.30
CA CYS A 83 7.32 -9.67 -7.64
C CYS A 83 7.23 -10.12 -9.10
N ASN A 84 6.02 -10.37 -9.59
CA ASN A 84 5.85 -11.07 -10.87
C ASN A 84 5.58 -10.13 -12.05
N TRP A 85 4.97 -8.97 -11.80
CA TRP A 85 4.34 -8.18 -12.87
C TRP A 85 4.80 -6.73 -12.94
N LEU A 86 5.10 -6.11 -11.79
CA LEU A 86 5.29 -4.66 -11.70
C LEU A 86 6.46 -4.13 -12.54
N ALA A 87 7.50 -4.94 -12.76
CA ALA A 87 8.62 -4.59 -13.65
C ALA A 87 8.17 -4.39 -15.11
N CYS A 88 7.09 -5.07 -15.53
CA CYS A 88 6.52 -4.98 -16.86
C CYS A 88 5.45 -3.88 -17.01
N PHE A 89 5.04 -3.22 -15.92
CA PHE A 89 4.02 -2.19 -15.98
C PHE A 89 4.53 -0.93 -16.71
N PRO A 90 3.80 -0.44 -17.72
CA PRO A 90 3.99 0.91 -18.22
C PRO A 90 3.82 1.95 -17.10
N ALA A 91 4.54 3.06 -17.19
CA ALA A 91 4.55 4.09 -16.14
C ALA A 91 3.14 4.59 -15.78
N SER A 92 2.26 4.76 -16.78
CA SER A 92 0.89 5.21 -16.54
C SER A 92 0.07 4.18 -15.77
N ALA A 93 0.11 2.91 -16.18
CA ALA A 93 -0.54 1.82 -15.43
C ALA A 93 -0.01 1.73 -13.99
N ARG A 94 1.31 1.76 -13.79
CA ARG A 94 1.90 1.74 -12.44
C ARG A 94 1.34 2.86 -11.56
N LYS A 95 1.33 4.09 -12.07
CA LYS A 95 0.82 5.24 -11.33
C LYS A 95 -0.69 5.11 -11.01
N HIS A 96 -1.49 4.75 -12.01
CA HIS A 96 -2.93 4.90 -11.95
C HIS A 96 -3.69 3.67 -11.45
N VAL A 97 -3.12 2.47 -11.59
CA VAL A 97 -3.77 1.22 -11.18
C VAL A 97 -2.99 0.44 -10.12
N TYR A 98 -1.78 0.85 -9.77
CA TYR A 98 -1.00 0.20 -8.69
C TYR A 98 -0.70 1.18 -7.55
N ASP A 99 0.06 2.24 -7.82
CA ASP A 99 0.53 3.19 -6.80
C ASP A 99 -0.63 3.90 -6.10
N VAL A 100 -1.71 4.16 -6.83
CA VAL A 100 -2.91 4.85 -6.30
C VAL A 100 -3.45 4.20 -5.01
N PHE A 101 -3.33 2.88 -4.85
CA PHE A 101 -3.78 2.15 -3.66
C PHE A 101 -2.97 2.49 -2.41
N PHE A 102 -1.73 2.92 -2.56
CA PHE A 102 -0.87 3.34 -1.45
C PHE A 102 -0.87 4.86 -1.31
N LEU A 103 -0.82 5.60 -2.43
CA LEU A 103 -0.71 7.05 -2.43
C LEU A 103 -2.00 7.78 -2.06
N LYS A 104 -3.17 7.18 -2.31
CA LYS A 104 -4.49 7.76 -1.99
C LYS A 104 -5.22 7.01 -0.88
N GLY A 105 -4.53 6.12 -0.17
CA GLY A 105 -5.03 5.36 0.97
C GLY A 105 -4.95 6.11 2.30
N SER A 106 -5.54 5.54 3.36
CA SER A 106 -5.33 6.03 4.73
C SER A 106 -3.87 5.85 5.12
N ALA A 107 -3.26 6.89 5.65
CA ALA A 107 -1.84 6.92 5.93
C ALA A 107 -1.46 5.86 6.98
N ALA A 108 -2.24 5.74 8.07
CA ALA A 108 -2.05 4.71 9.08
C ALA A 108 -2.09 3.28 8.50
N GLU A 109 -3.10 2.98 7.68
CA GLU A 109 -3.28 1.65 7.08
C GLU A 109 -2.14 1.30 6.11
N VAL A 110 -1.73 2.27 5.29
CA VAL A 110 -0.63 2.11 4.32
C VAL A 110 0.69 1.85 5.06
N VAL A 111 1.00 2.64 6.09
CA VAL A 111 2.21 2.47 6.90
C VAL A 111 2.21 1.11 7.61
N GLN A 112 1.08 0.69 8.19
CA GLN A 112 0.97 -0.61 8.87
C GLN A 112 1.27 -1.80 7.95
N VAL A 113 0.93 -1.70 6.66
CA VAL A 113 1.22 -2.73 5.66
C VAL A 113 2.67 -2.68 5.21
N MET A 114 3.21 -1.48 4.96
CA MET A 114 4.49 -1.30 4.28
C MET A 114 5.70 -1.42 5.22
N VAL A 115 5.62 -0.92 6.46
CA VAL A 115 6.74 -0.94 7.41
C VAL A 115 7.29 -2.35 7.67
N PRO A 116 6.46 -3.40 7.87
CA PRO A 116 6.96 -4.76 8.04
C PRO A 116 7.78 -5.27 6.85
N CYS A 117 7.48 -4.81 5.63
CA CYS A 117 8.20 -5.22 4.43
C CYS A 117 9.61 -4.60 4.32
N LEU A 118 9.89 -3.52 5.07
CA LEU A 118 11.24 -2.92 5.15
C LEU A 118 12.18 -3.67 6.09
N GLN A 119 11.63 -4.44 7.04
CA GLN A 119 12.43 -5.15 8.04
C GLN A 119 13.08 -6.42 7.49
N CYS A 120 13.00 -6.64 6.18
CA CYS A 120 13.56 -7.80 5.51
C CYS A 120 15.08 -7.71 5.40
N ASN A 121 15.77 -8.67 6.04
CA ASN A 121 17.20 -8.84 5.92
C ASN A 121 17.58 -9.12 4.45
N ARG A 122 18.62 -8.45 3.94
CA ARG A 122 19.13 -8.60 2.55
C ARG A 122 19.66 -10.00 2.21
N SER A 123 19.61 -10.94 3.14
CA SER A 123 19.91 -12.37 2.93
C SER A 123 18.72 -13.17 2.40
N SER A 124 17.62 -12.52 2.05
CA SER A 124 16.37 -13.14 1.60
C SER A 124 16.29 -13.31 0.07
N GLY A 125 15.41 -14.23 -0.37
CA GLY A 125 15.23 -14.57 -1.78
C GLY A 125 14.79 -13.40 -2.68
N GLN A 126 14.92 -13.56 -3.99
CA GLN A 126 14.68 -12.53 -5.01
C GLN A 126 13.32 -11.81 -4.88
N ASN A 127 12.25 -12.54 -4.56
CA ASN A 127 10.91 -11.96 -4.36
C ASN A 127 10.89 -10.94 -3.21
N GLN A 128 11.62 -11.19 -2.13
CA GLN A 128 11.65 -10.32 -0.97
C GLN A 128 12.42 -9.01 -1.25
N ILE A 129 13.44 -9.07 -2.11
CA ILE A 129 14.15 -7.89 -2.61
C ILE A 129 13.21 -7.03 -3.47
N ALA A 130 12.47 -7.63 -4.40
CA ALA A 130 11.51 -6.90 -5.24
C ALA A 130 10.43 -6.19 -4.41
N VAL A 131 9.89 -6.87 -3.38
CA VAL A 131 8.94 -6.26 -2.43
C VAL A 131 9.59 -5.09 -1.70
N SER A 132 10.77 -5.27 -1.10
CA SER A 132 11.45 -4.22 -0.33
C SER A 132 11.74 -2.98 -1.18
N MET A 133 12.29 -3.15 -2.39
CA MET A 133 12.59 -2.04 -3.29
C MET A 133 11.33 -1.29 -3.73
N ASN A 134 10.25 -2.02 -4.01
CA ASN A 134 8.98 -1.38 -4.35
C ASN A 134 8.38 -0.62 -3.16
N VAL A 135 8.49 -1.16 -1.95
CA VAL A 135 8.05 -0.52 -0.71
C VAL A 135 8.86 0.74 -0.43
N GLU A 136 10.19 0.69 -0.56
CA GLU A 136 11.07 1.87 -0.44
C GLU A 136 10.64 2.97 -1.41
N ARG A 137 10.45 2.64 -2.69
CA ARG A 137 9.97 3.57 -3.72
C ARG A 137 8.62 4.20 -3.35
N LEU A 138 7.65 3.38 -2.94
CA LEU A 138 6.32 3.87 -2.57
C LEU A 138 6.37 4.77 -1.33
N ILE A 139 7.20 4.44 -0.34
CA ILE A 139 7.41 5.26 0.85
C ILE A 139 8.01 6.62 0.49
N GLU A 140 9.01 6.65 -0.38
CA GLU A 140 9.59 7.88 -0.91
C GLU A 140 8.51 8.77 -1.57
N TYR A 141 7.67 8.21 -2.45
CA TYR A 141 6.54 8.92 -3.04
C TYR A 141 5.51 9.40 -2.01
N CYS A 142 5.19 8.59 -1.01
CA CYS A 142 4.26 8.96 0.06
C CYS A 142 4.76 10.16 0.87
N PHE A 143 6.06 10.23 1.16
CA PHE A 143 6.67 11.35 1.89
C PHE A 143 6.81 12.60 1.03
N LEU A 144 7.26 12.46 -0.22
CA LEU A 144 7.54 13.59 -1.11
C LEU A 144 6.28 14.22 -1.71
N GLU A 145 5.31 13.42 -2.14
CA GLU A 145 4.18 13.91 -2.93
C GLU A 145 2.88 14.07 -2.14
N ASN A 146 2.68 13.27 -1.08
CA ASN A 146 1.38 13.23 -0.38
C ASN A 146 1.45 13.69 1.08
N ASN A 147 2.57 14.27 1.54
CA ASN A 147 2.76 14.71 2.92
C ASN A 147 2.31 13.65 3.95
N MET A 148 2.59 12.37 3.67
CA MET A 148 2.04 11.27 4.46
C MET A 148 2.43 11.39 5.93
N ALA A 149 3.63 11.89 6.25
CA ALA A 149 4.07 12.20 7.61
C ALA A 149 3.07 13.10 8.36
N TYR A 150 2.63 14.19 7.72
CA TYR A 150 1.66 15.11 8.29
C TYR A 150 0.28 14.46 8.42
N GLN A 151 -0.12 13.63 7.45
CA GLN A 151 -1.40 12.91 7.52
C GLN A 151 -1.42 11.88 8.66
N VAL A 152 -0.34 11.12 8.86
CA VAL A 152 -0.18 10.20 10.00
C VAL A 152 -0.23 10.98 11.31
N ALA A 153 0.54 12.07 11.43
CA ALA A 153 0.56 12.89 12.64
C ALA A 153 -0.83 13.46 12.97
N ARG A 154 -1.58 13.91 11.95
CA ARG A 154 -2.96 14.39 12.09
C ARG A 154 -3.96 13.29 12.42
N GLU A 155 -3.83 12.10 11.83
CA GLU A 155 -4.68 10.95 12.17
C GLU A 155 -4.46 10.52 13.63
N ILE A 156 -3.22 10.48 14.10
CA ILE A 156 -2.87 10.18 15.49
C ILE A 156 -3.36 11.29 16.43
N ALA A 157 -3.13 12.56 16.08
CA ALA A 157 -3.58 13.69 16.89
C ALA A 157 -5.11 13.82 16.92
N GLY A 158 -5.80 13.60 15.79
CA GLY A 158 -7.26 13.66 15.67
C GLY A 158 -7.97 12.47 16.31
N ALA A 159 -7.34 11.29 16.36
CA ALA A 159 -7.82 10.17 17.16
C ALA A 159 -7.85 10.49 18.68
N SER A 160 -7.10 11.51 19.13
CA SER A 160 -7.14 11.97 20.52
C SER A 160 -8.36 12.86 20.85
N GLU A 161 -9.10 13.34 19.84
CA GLU A 161 -10.21 14.28 20.04
C GLU A 161 -11.60 13.62 20.14
N TYR A 162 -11.75 12.33 19.79
CA TYR A 162 -13.08 11.67 19.77
C TYR A 162 -13.21 10.38 20.58
N GLU A 163 -12.13 9.85 21.14
CA GLU A 163 -12.20 8.87 22.22
C GLU A 163 -11.18 9.31 23.25
N LYS A 164 -11.55 9.48 24.52
CA LYS A 164 -10.54 9.54 25.58
C LYS A 164 -9.88 8.17 25.62
N PRO A 165 -8.68 7.97 25.06
CA PRO A 165 -8.00 6.70 25.21
C PRO A 165 -7.50 6.70 26.65
N ASN A 166 -7.68 5.58 27.36
CA ASN A 166 -7.18 5.47 28.72
C ASN A 166 -5.65 5.61 28.66
N ARG A 167 -5.13 6.81 28.97
CA ARG A 167 -3.69 7.18 28.88
C ARG A 167 -2.80 6.14 29.57
N HIS A 168 -3.35 5.41 30.53
CA HIS A 168 -2.71 4.29 31.21
C HIS A 168 -2.41 3.08 30.33
N GLU A 169 -3.26 2.73 29.37
CA GLU A 169 -3.03 1.58 28.47
C GLU A 169 -2.01 1.91 27.39
N GLN A 170 -2.03 3.13 26.86
CA GLN A 170 -1.00 3.59 25.91
C GLN A 170 0.37 3.70 26.57
N LEU A 171 0.44 4.21 27.82
CA LEU A 171 1.67 4.21 28.60
C LEU A 171 2.15 2.79 28.91
N LYS A 172 1.25 1.83 29.16
CA LYS A 172 1.60 0.40 29.32
C LYS A 172 2.17 -0.21 28.03
N GLN A 173 1.56 0.06 26.88
CA GLN A 173 2.02 -0.47 25.59
C GLN A 173 3.39 0.12 25.20
N ILE A 174 3.61 1.42 25.44
CA ILE A 174 4.90 2.07 25.21
C ILE A 174 5.96 1.54 26.19
N ALA A 175 5.62 1.37 27.48
CA ALA A 175 6.53 0.80 28.46
C ALA A 175 6.92 -0.65 28.09
N GLN A 176 5.94 -1.47 27.68
CA GLN A 176 6.18 -2.84 27.23
C GLN A 176 7.06 -2.90 25.98
N LEU A 177 6.85 -1.99 25.03
CA LEU A 177 7.68 -1.88 23.83
C LEU A 177 9.12 -1.52 24.18
N MET A 178 9.33 -0.55 25.07
CA MET A 178 10.65 -0.12 25.54
C MET A 178 11.37 -1.23 26.33
N THR A 179 10.66 -2.01 27.14
CA THR A 179 11.23 -3.14 27.89
C THR A 179 11.45 -4.39 27.07
N SER A 180 10.82 -4.49 25.89
CA SER A 180 10.99 -5.62 24.97
C SER A 180 12.23 -5.51 24.09
N ILE A 181 12.94 -4.37 24.14
CA ILE A 181 14.24 -4.17 23.50
C ILE A 181 15.31 -4.82 24.40
N PRO A 182 15.96 -5.92 23.99
CA PRO A 182 16.99 -6.55 24.80
C PRO A 182 18.24 -5.66 24.86
N ASP A 183 18.79 -5.46 26.06
CA ASP A 183 19.94 -4.60 26.40
C ASP A 183 21.28 -4.92 25.68
N LYS A 184 21.30 -5.85 24.72
CA LYS A 184 22.52 -6.28 24.00
C LYS A 184 22.82 -5.50 22.72
N ALA A 185 22.09 -4.42 22.43
CA ALA A 185 22.42 -3.52 21.31
C ALA A 185 23.32 -2.32 21.71
N ARG A 186 23.75 -2.21 22.98
CA ARG A 186 24.82 -1.28 23.38
C ARG A 186 26.19 -1.96 23.35
N LEU A 187 26.64 -2.31 22.15
CA LEU A 187 28.04 -2.60 21.88
C LEU A 187 28.71 -1.34 21.35
N GLY A 188 29.60 -0.74 22.16
CA GLY A 188 30.59 0.23 21.67
C GLY A 188 30.78 1.50 22.51
N ALA A 189 31.33 1.38 23.72
CA ALA A 189 32.16 2.44 24.30
C ALA A 189 33.25 1.82 25.19
N SER A 190 34.41 1.60 24.56
CA SER A 190 35.79 1.66 25.06
C SER A 190 36.23 0.86 26.29
N ALA A 191 37.23 0.00 26.05
CA ALA A 191 38.21 -0.44 27.03
C ALA A 191 39.18 0.70 27.39
N SER A 192 39.28 1.04 28.68
CA SER A 192 40.45 1.52 29.46
C SER A 192 40.00 1.48 30.93
N PHE A 193 40.65 0.88 31.94
CA PHE A 193 42.04 0.45 32.19
C PHE A 193 42.09 -1.02 32.63
#